data_AF-A0A4Y2X012-F1
#
_entry.id   AF-A0A4Y2X012-F1
#
_cell.length_a   1.000
_cell.length_b   1.000
_cell.length_c   1.000
_cell.angle_alpha   90.00
_cell.angle_beta   90.00
_cell.angle_gamma   90.00
#
_symmetry.space_group_name_H-M   'P 1'
#
loop_
_entity.id
_entity.type
_entity.pdbx_description
1 polymer ?
#
loop_
_entity_poly.entity_id
_entity_poly.type
_entity_poly.pdbx_seq_one_letter_code
_entity_poly.pdbx_strand_id
1 'polypeptide(L)'
;MDETGISTVPNRTPKMITPKGKKTVCKISNTERGQTITAVCCRSATGVFVPPALILPRKRMNPLLYEDAPNGTLPLVSDTSYIDSHLFIDWLKHCVKHAKPSTEDDVLLIADNHTSHCSLPAVLFC
;
A
#
# COMPACT_ATOMS: atom_id res chain seq x y z
N MET A 1 0.54 10.83 -3.79
CA MET A 1 0.52 9.37 -3.69
C MET A 1 1.90 8.94 -3.23
N ASP A 2 1.94 7.92 -2.39
CA ASP A 2 3.17 7.35 -1.88
C ASP A 2 2.95 5.87 -1.51
N GLU A 3 4.03 5.11 -1.51
CA GLU A 3 4.06 3.70 -1.16
C GLU A 3 4.65 3.47 0.23
N THR A 4 4.04 2.56 0.98
CA THR A 4 4.57 2.17 2.27
C THR A 4 4.61 0.66 2.44
N GLY A 5 5.73 0.15 2.94
CA GLY A 5 5.91 -1.25 3.27
C GLY A 5 5.37 -1.58 4.67
N ILE A 6 4.40 -2.49 4.73
CA ILE A 6 3.83 -3.02 5.97
C ILE A 6 4.40 -4.42 6.19
N SER A 7 5.23 -4.59 7.21
CA SER A 7 5.78 -5.91 7.57
C SER A 7 4.83 -6.68 8.48
N THR A 8 4.62 -7.97 8.20
CA THR A 8 3.87 -8.86 9.08
C THR A 8 4.58 -9.13 10.41
N VAL A 9 5.90 -8.89 10.47
CA VAL A 9 6.67 -9.00 11.72
C VAL A 9 6.98 -7.59 12.24
N PRO A 10 6.37 -7.16 13.36
CA PRO A 10 6.59 -5.82 13.88
C PRO A 10 8.03 -5.64 14.35
N ASN A 11 8.75 -4.68 13.77
CA ASN A 11 10.13 -4.35 14.17
C ASN A 11 10.20 -3.61 15.51
N ARG A 12 9.10 -2.93 15.93
CA ARG A 12 9.05 -2.25 17.23
C ARG A 12 8.46 -3.17 18.31
N THR A 13 8.98 -3.03 19.53
CA THR A 13 8.39 -3.63 20.72
C THR A 13 7.21 -2.77 21.17
N PRO A 14 6.00 -3.31 21.34
CA PRO A 14 4.93 -2.54 21.96
C PRO A 14 5.33 -2.19 23.39
N LYS A 15 4.89 -1.03 23.87
CA LYS A 15 5.03 -0.68 25.30
C LYS A 15 4.20 -1.68 26.10
N MET A 16 4.84 -2.39 27.02
CA MET A 16 4.18 -3.40 27.86
C MET A 16 3.99 -2.87 29.28
N ILE A 17 2.77 -3.03 29.80
CA ILE A 17 2.45 -2.73 31.20
C ILE A 17 2.70 -4.01 32.00
N THR A 18 3.52 -3.92 33.06
CA THR A 18 3.81 -5.07 33.92
C THR A 18 3.79 -4.67 35.40
N PRO A 19 3.49 -5.61 36.33
CA PRO A 19 3.61 -5.36 37.75
C PRO A 19 5.03 -4.94 38.14
N LYS A 20 5.14 -3.98 39.08
CA LYS A 20 6.42 -3.47 39.59
C LYS A 20 7.27 -4.62 40.13
N GLY A 21 8.51 -4.73 39.63
CA GLY A 21 9.48 -5.75 40.09
C GLY A 21 9.64 -6.97 39.18
N LYS A 22 8.87 -7.09 38.08
CA LYS A 22 9.03 -8.19 37.13
C LYS A 22 10.31 -8.03 36.29
N LYS A 23 11.26 -8.94 36.46
CA LYS A 23 12.59 -8.90 35.81
C LYS A 23 12.60 -9.37 34.36
N THR A 24 11.62 -10.18 33.97
CA THR A 24 11.55 -10.78 32.63
C THR A 24 10.28 -10.31 31.93
N VAL A 25 10.47 -9.39 30.98
CA VAL A 25 9.42 -8.89 30.09
C VAL A 25 9.88 -9.20 28.67
N CYS A 26 9.49 -10.37 28.16
CA CYS A 26 9.94 -10.86 26.87
C CYS A 26 8.87 -10.63 25.79
N LYS A 27 9.32 -10.26 24.59
CA LYS A 27 8.50 -10.27 23.37
C LYS A 27 8.63 -11.65 22.73
N ILE A 28 7.50 -12.25 22.38
CA ILE A 28 7.47 -13.35 21.41
C ILE A 28 7.47 -12.68 20.04
N SER A 29 8.62 -12.69 19.36
CA SER A 29 8.73 -12.28 17.97
C SER A 29 9.14 -13.49 17.14
N ASN A 30 8.54 -13.63 15.97
CA ASN A 30 9.01 -14.63 15.04
C ASN A 30 10.44 -14.27 14.59
N THR A 31 11.35 -15.25 14.60
CA THR A 31 12.75 -15.06 14.18
C THR A 31 12.88 -14.95 12.66
N GLU A 32 11.86 -15.39 11.93
CA GLU A 32 11.80 -15.36 10.47
C GLU A 32 11.57 -13.94 9.96
N ARG A 33 12.23 -13.62 8.83
CA ARG A 33 12.04 -12.35 8.12
C ARG A 33 10.60 -12.33 7.59
N GLY A 34 9.75 -11.52 8.22
CA GLY A 34 8.34 -11.37 7.82
C GLY A 34 8.20 -10.99 6.36
N GLN A 35 7.05 -11.32 5.77
CA GLN A 35 6.69 -10.82 4.45
C GLN A 35 6.30 -9.34 4.57
N THR A 36 6.76 -8.52 3.63
CA THR A 36 6.34 -7.14 3.49
C THR A 36 5.23 -7.07 2.46
N ILE A 37 4.20 -6.30 2.78
CA ILE A 37 3.09 -5.97 1.89
C ILE A 37 3.25 -4.50 1.54
N THR A 38 3.13 -4.13 0.28
CA THR A 38 3.18 -2.71 -0.10
C THR A 38 1.76 -2.15 -0.16
N ALA A 39 1.52 -1.06 0.57
CA ALA A 39 0.30 -0.29 0.48
C ALA A 39 0.56 0.98 -0.33
N VAL A 40 -0.25 1.20 -1.36
CA VAL A 40 -0.24 2.42 -2.16
C VAL A 40 -1.40 3.30 -1.71
N CYS A 41 -1.07 4.48 -1.20
CA CYS A 41 -2.05 5.40 -0.63
C CYS A 41 -2.02 6.76 -1.34
N CYS A 42 -3.20 7.35 -1.53
CA CYS A 42 -3.33 8.70 -2.05
C CYS A 42 -4.42 9.46 -1.30
N ARG A 43 -4.13 10.72 -0.97
CA ARG A 43 -5.02 11.60 -0.22
C ARG A 43 -5.09 12.97 -0.88
N SER A 44 -6.28 13.55 -0.96
CA SER A 44 -6.50 14.93 -1.37
C SER A 44 -6.19 15.91 -0.23
N ALA A 45 -6.05 17.19 -0.55
CA ALA A 45 -5.90 18.27 0.43
C ALA A 45 -7.12 18.40 1.35
N THR A 46 -8.33 18.08 0.86
CA THR A 46 -9.57 18.05 1.66
C THR A 46 -9.63 16.89 2.63
N GLY A 47 -8.67 15.96 2.55
CA GLY A 47 -8.54 14.83 3.46
C GLY A 47 -9.24 13.56 3.00
N VAL A 48 -9.83 13.55 1.80
CA VAL A 48 -10.46 12.39 1.16
C VAL A 48 -9.38 11.44 0.64
N PHE A 49 -9.57 10.14 0.85
CA PHE A 49 -8.65 9.11 0.37
C PHE A 49 -9.21 8.41 -0.87
N VAL A 50 -8.33 8.16 -1.84
CA VAL A 50 -8.57 7.10 -2.83
C VAL A 50 -8.41 5.78 -2.08
N PRO A 51 -9.34 4.81 -2.22
CA PRO A 51 -9.20 3.50 -1.60
C PRO A 51 -7.82 2.89 -1.91
N PRO A 52 -7.10 2.38 -0.90
CA PRO A 52 -5.71 1.99 -1.07
C PRO A 52 -5.58 0.82 -2.06
N ALA A 53 -4.40 0.67 -2.66
CA ALA A 53 -4.04 -0.59 -3.27
C ALA A 53 -3.09 -1.36 -2.36
N LEU A 54 -3.27 -2.67 -2.30
CA LEU A 54 -2.45 -3.56 -1.48
C LEU A 54 -1.79 -4.58 -2.39
N ILE A 55 -0.46 -4.61 -2.39
CA ILE A 55 0.37 -5.49 -3.23
C ILE A 55 0.96 -6.59 -2.35
N LEU A 56 0.47 -7.82 -2.53
CA LEU A 56 0.96 -8.99 -1.80
C LEU A 56 2.08 -9.71 -2.57
N PRO A 57 3.11 -10.25 -1.87
CA PRO A 57 4.19 -11.04 -2.49
C PRO A 57 3.69 -12.43 -2.92
N ARG A 58 3.04 -12.54 -4.09
CA ARG A 58 2.48 -13.80 -4.61
C ARG A 58 2.43 -13.81 -6.14
N LYS A 59 2.48 -15.03 -6.71
CA LYS A 59 2.21 -15.29 -8.14
C LYS A 59 0.73 -15.34 -8.52
N ARG A 60 -0.13 -15.66 -7.55
CA ARG A 60 -1.57 -15.87 -7.77
C ARG A 60 -2.37 -15.11 -6.74
N MET A 61 -3.43 -14.47 -7.22
CA MET A 61 -4.40 -13.78 -6.37
C MET A 61 -5.15 -14.79 -5.50
N ASN A 62 -5.27 -14.48 -4.22
CA ASN A 62 -6.19 -15.17 -3.31
C ASN A 62 -7.11 -14.13 -2.68
N PRO A 63 -8.41 -14.08 -3.08
CA PRO A 63 -9.36 -13.09 -2.57
C PRO A 63 -9.52 -13.10 -1.04
N LEU A 64 -9.33 -14.24 -0.39
CA LEU A 64 -9.46 -14.37 1.07
C LEU A 64 -8.44 -13.52 1.84
N LEU A 65 -7.32 -13.14 1.21
CA LEU A 65 -6.32 -12.28 1.86
C LEU A 65 -6.74 -10.81 1.95
N TYR A 66 -7.87 -10.46 1.33
CA TYR A 66 -8.43 -9.12 1.31
C TYR A 66 -9.80 -9.03 1.97
N GLU A 67 -10.24 -10.10 2.65
CA GLU A 67 -11.58 -10.20 3.25
C GLU A 67 -11.88 -9.05 4.23
N ASP A 68 -10.88 -8.65 5.03
CA ASP A 68 -10.97 -7.54 5.98
C ASP A 68 -10.28 -6.25 5.50
N ALA A 69 -9.96 -6.15 4.20
CA ALA A 69 -9.35 -4.94 3.65
C ALA A 69 -10.36 -3.79 3.62
N PRO A 70 -9.90 -2.52 3.70
CA PRO A 70 -10.78 -1.37 3.55
C PRO A 70 -11.67 -1.45 2.31
N ASN A 71 -12.92 -1.02 2.41
CA ASN A 71 -13.86 -1.07 1.29
C ASN A 71 -13.30 -0.34 0.06
N GLY A 72 -13.37 -1.00 -1.09
CA GLY A 72 -12.84 -0.47 -2.36
C GLY A 72 -11.33 -0.65 -2.53
N THR A 73 -10.64 -1.34 -1.62
CA THR A 73 -9.22 -1.67 -1.80
C THR A 73 -8.99 -2.35 -3.16
N LEU A 74 -7.96 -1.92 -3.88
CA LEU A 74 -7.52 -2.57 -5.10
C LEU A 74 -6.56 -3.71 -4.74
N PRO A 75 -6.95 -4.99 -4.92
CA PRO A 75 -6.06 -6.11 -4.65
C PRO A 75 -5.07 -6.28 -5.79
N LEU A 76 -3.77 -6.26 -5.48
CA LEU A 76 -2.68 -6.45 -6.43
C LEU A 76 -1.71 -7.52 -5.93
N VAL A 77 -1.02 -8.18 -6.85
CA VAL A 77 -0.01 -9.19 -6.50
C VAL A 77 1.23 -8.99 -7.35
N SER A 78 2.41 -9.17 -6.74
CA SER A 78 3.69 -9.21 -7.44
C SER A 78 4.60 -10.24 -6.78
N ASP A 79 5.61 -10.74 -7.49
CA ASP A 79 6.54 -11.72 -6.93
C ASP A 79 7.34 -11.16 -5.74
N THR A 80 7.56 -9.85 -5.72
CA THR A 80 8.46 -9.17 -4.78
C THR A 80 7.73 -8.29 -3.76
N SER A 81 6.39 -8.17 -3.85
CA SER A 81 5.55 -7.16 -3.18
C SER A 81 5.78 -5.70 -3.58
N TYR A 82 6.76 -5.40 -4.43
CA TYR A 82 6.98 -4.04 -4.92
C TYR A 82 6.04 -3.71 -6.08
N ILE A 83 5.82 -2.42 -6.28
CA ILE A 83 5.11 -1.88 -7.44
C ILE A 83 6.01 -1.95 -8.67
N ASP A 84 5.42 -2.24 -9.82
CA ASP A 84 6.06 -2.11 -11.13
C ASP A 84 5.23 -1.17 -12.02
N SER A 85 5.72 -0.91 -13.23
CA SER A 85 5.05 0.01 -14.17
C SER A 85 3.64 -0.47 -14.57
N HIS A 86 3.41 -1.79 -14.65
CA HIS A 86 2.10 -2.33 -15.03
C HIS A 86 1.08 -2.18 -13.89
N LEU A 87 1.50 -2.55 -12.68
CA LEU A 87 0.71 -2.37 -11.47
C LEU A 87 0.42 -0.90 -11.19
N PHE A 88 1.37 -0.01 -11.49
CA PHE A 88 1.17 1.42 -11.38
C PHE A 88 0.09 1.94 -12.33
N ILE A 89 0.02 1.45 -13.58
CA ILE A 89 -1.05 1.81 -14.52
C ILE A 89 -2.42 1.32 -14.02
N ASP A 90 -2.49 0.11 -13.48
CA ASP A 90 -3.74 -0.42 -12.92
C ASP A 90 -4.17 0.41 -11.69
N TRP A 91 -3.22 0.84 -10.88
CA TRP A 91 -3.46 1.79 -9.80
C TRP A 91 -3.89 3.17 -10.32
N LEU A 92 -3.30 3.69 -11.41
CA LEU A 92 -3.71 4.97 -12.02
C LEU A 92 -5.16 4.93 -12.50
N LYS A 93 -5.58 3.85 -13.18
CA LYS A 93 -6.99 3.66 -13.58
C LYS A 93 -7.92 3.66 -12.38
N HIS A 94 -7.52 3.01 -11.29
CA HIS A 94 -8.25 3.02 -10.03
C HIS A 94 -8.31 4.43 -9.42
N CYS A 95 -7.19 5.16 -9.44
CA CYS A 95 -7.13 6.55 -9.00
C CYS A 95 -8.11 7.43 -9.79
N VAL A 96 -8.11 7.36 -11.12
CA VAL A 96 -9.04 8.12 -11.98
C VAL A 96 -10.50 7.74 -11.71
N LYS A 97 -10.80 6.45 -11.53
CA LYS A 97 -12.16 5.98 -11.21
C LYS A 97 -12.71 6.60 -9.91
N HIS A 98 -11.85 6.85 -8.93
CA HIS A 98 -12.24 7.40 -7.63
C HIS A 98 -12.12 8.92 -7.54
N ALA A 99 -11.07 9.51 -8.12
CA ALA A 99 -10.84 10.95 -8.15
C ALA A 99 -11.78 11.66 -9.14
N LYS A 100 -12.21 10.96 -10.20
CA LYS A 100 -13.14 11.44 -11.23
C LYS A 100 -12.77 12.81 -11.80
N PRO A 101 -11.54 12.99 -12.32
CA PRO A 101 -11.16 14.22 -12.99
C PRO A 101 -12.09 14.51 -14.17
N SER A 102 -12.34 15.79 -14.43
CA SER A 102 -13.13 16.28 -15.57
C SER A 102 -12.51 17.56 -16.11
N THR A 103 -12.96 18.03 -17.28
CA THR A 103 -12.48 19.28 -17.88
C THR A 103 -12.77 20.52 -17.03
N GLU A 104 -13.75 20.44 -16.14
CA GLU A 104 -14.14 21.50 -15.21
C GLU A 104 -13.52 21.33 -13.82
N ASP A 105 -12.99 20.15 -13.50
CA ASP A 105 -12.42 19.79 -12.20
C ASP A 105 -11.19 18.90 -12.39
N ASP A 106 -10.06 19.57 -12.68
CA ASP A 106 -8.77 18.93 -12.92
C ASP A 106 -8.18 18.34 -11.63
N VAL A 107 -7.56 17.17 -11.73
CA VAL A 107 -6.89 16.51 -10.60
C VAL A 107 -5.38 16.51 -10.82
N LEU A 108 -4.66 17.18 -9.92
CA LEU A 108 -3.20 17.11 -9.86
C LEU A 108 -2.75 15.93 -9.00
N LEU A 109 -2.11 14.93 -9.62
CA LEU A 109 -1.45 13.84 -8.92
C LEU A 109 0.02 14.20 -8.64
N ILE A 110 0.41 14.18 -7.37
CA ILE A 110 1.81 14.34 -6.94
C ILE A 110 2.35 12.98 -6.51
N ALA A 111 3.48 12.56 -7.08
CA ALA A 111 4.21 11.34 -6.74
C ALA A 111 5.72 11.59 -6.83
N ASP A 112 6.54 10.65 -6.34
CA ASP A 112 7.99 10.73 -6.47
C ASP A 112 8.48 10.37 -7.89
N ASN A 113 9.80 10.43 -8.10
CA ASN A 113 10.43 10.13 -9.38
C ASN A 113 10.87 8.65 -9.51
N HIS A 114 10.13 7.72 -8.89
CA HIS A 114 10.42 6.31 -9.06
C HIS A 114 10.17 5.84 -10.50
N THR A 115 10.99 4.92 -11.01
CA THR A 115 10.98 4.54 -12.43
C THR A 115 9.66 3.90 -12.89
N SER A 116 8.92 3.26 -11.99
CA SER A 116 7.56 2.74 -12.28
C SER A 116 6.57 3.86 -12.60
N HIS A 117 6.76 5.05 -12.03
CA HIS A 117 5.84 6.19 -12.18
C HIS A 117 6.03 6.89 -13.52
N CYS A 118 7.23 6.81 -14.10
CA CYS A 118 7.61 7.51 -15.31
C CYS A 118 7.60 6.63 -16.57
N SER A 119 6.87 5.50 -16.55
CA SER A 119 6.76 4.64 -17.73
C SER A 119 5.99 5.34 -18.85
N LEU A 120 6.36 5.09 -20.12
CA LEU A 120 5.70 5.71 -21.28
C LEU A 120 4.16 5.50 -21.27
N PRO A 121 3.62 4.32 -20.95
CA PRO A 121 2.17 4.15 -20.91
C PRO A 121 1.51 4.92 -19.76
N ALA A 122 2.20 5.14 -18.63
CA ALA A 122 1.69 5.97 -17.55
C ALA A 122 1.64 7.45 -17.95
N VAL A 123 2.68 7.95 -18.63
CA VAL A 123 2.74 9.32 -19.15
C VAL A 123 1.67 9.57 -20.22
N LEU A 124 1.41 8.59 -21.08
CA LEU A 124 0.37 8.70 -22.11
C LEU A 124 -1.06 8.54 -21.57
N PHE A 125 -1.22 7.99 -20.36
CA PHE A 125 -2.53 7.80 -19.73
C PHE A 125 -3.02 9.06 -19.00
N CYS A 126 -2.10 9.85 -18.46
CA CYS A 126 -2.35 11.14 -17.82
C CYS A 126 -2.53 12.25 -18.86
#